data_AF-A0A0A0PTG7-F1
#
_entry.id   AF-A0A0A0PTG7-F1
#
_cell.length_a   1.000
_cell.length_b   1.000
_cell.length_c   1.000
_cell.angle_alpha   90.00
_cell.angle_beta   90.00
_cell.angle_gamma   90.00
#
_symmetry.space_group_name_H-M   'P 1'
#
loop_
_entity.id
_entity.type
_entity.pdbx_description
1 polymer ?
#
loop_
_entity_poly.entity_id
_entity_poly.type
_entity_poly.pdbx_seq_one_letter_code
_entity_poly.pdbx_strand_id
1 'polypeptide(L)' 'MNAKLIYLLLVVTTMMLMFDTTQAQDKKCSSINDCFVHCKKKTGFSFPICANKRCKCFVCNA' A
#
# COMPACT_ATOMS: atom_id res chain seq x y z
N MET A 1 20.90 30.50 -1.69
CA MET A 1 20.12 29.26 -1.52
C MET A 1 20.05 28.96 -0.03
N ASN A 2 18.86 29.00 0.57
CA ASN A 2 18.71 28.73 2.00
C ASN A 2 18.80 27.21 2.22
N ALA A 3 19.97 26.72 2.62
CA ALA A 3 20.22 25.30 2.85
C ALA A 3 19.19 24.65 3.78
N LYS A 4 18.69 25.40 4.77
CA LYS A 4 17.61 24.97 5.67
C LYS A 4 16.30 24.64 4.94
N LEU A 5 15.97 25.41 3.90
CA LEU A 5 14.72 25.28 3.13
C LEU A 5 14.78 24.06 2.21
N ILE A 6 15.94 23.81 1.61
CA ILE A 6 16.22 22.61 0.81
C ILE A 6 16.14 21.36 1.70
N TYR A 7 16.72 21.40 2.89
CA TYR A 7 16.69 20.29 3.83
C TYR A 7 15.26 19.96 4.28
N LEU A 8 14.45 20.98 4.57
CA LEU A 8 13.03 20.82 4.90
C LEU A 8 12.24 20.15 3.78
N LEU A 9 12.43 20.59 2.53
CA LEU A 9 11.77 20.00 1.37
C LEU A 9 12.17 18.53 1.15
N LEU A 10 13.45 18.18 1.39
CA LEU A 10 13.96 16.81 1.31
C LEU A 10 13.33 15.90 2.38
N VAL A 11 13.15 16.39 3.60
CA VAL A 11 12.51 15.62 4.68
C VAL A 11 11.02 15.41 4.39
N VAL A 12 10.31 16.43 3.91
CA VAL A 12 8.88 16.32 3.59
C VAL A 12 8.66 15.34 2.43
N THR A 13 9.46 15.43 1.37
CA THR A 13 9.33 14.54 0.20
C THR A 13 9.63 13.09 0.55
N THR A 14 10.65 12.81 1.36
CA THR A 14 10.96 11.44 1.80
C THR A 14 9.87 10.84 2.69
N MET A 15 9.25 11.63 3.56
CA MET A 15 8.11 11.17 4.39
C MET A 15 6.87 10.86 3.56
N MET A 16 6.55 11.69 2.55
CA MET A 16 5.44 11.43 1.64
C MET A 16 5.66 10.16 0.81
N LEU A 17 6.87 9.96 0.27
CA LEU A 17 7.25 8.74 -0.46
C LEU A 17 7.14 7.47 0.41
N MET A 18 7.51 7.56 1.69
CA MET A 18 7.34 6.44 2.62
C MET A 18 5.87 6.14 2.90
N PHE A 19 5.01 7.16 2.97
CA PHE A 19 3.58 6.97 3.24
C PHE A 19 2.85 6.29 2.08
N ASP A 20 3.15 6.68 0.84
CA ASP A 20 2.62 6.05 -0.38
C ASP A 20 3.08 4.59 -0.52
N THR A 21 4.36 4.33 -0.25
CA THR A 21 4.89 2.96 -0.26
C THR A 21 4.32 2.10 0.87
N THR A 22 3.94 2.69 2.01
CA THR A 22 3.33 1.98 3.14
C THR A 22 1.88 1.59 2.89
N GLN A 23 1.09 2.37 2.14
CA GLN A 23 -0.23 1.95 1.68
C GLN A 23 -0.20 0.87 0.59
N ALA A 24 0.93 0.77 -0.12
CA ALA A 24 1.24 -0.31 -1.05
C ALA A 24 1.96 -1.49 -0.39
N GLN A 25 2.14 -1.51 0.94
CA GLN A 25 2.66 -2.69 1.62
C GLN A 25 1.60 -3.77 1.60
N ASP A 26 1.78 -4.74 0.70
CA ASP A 26 0.96 -5.93 0.60
C ASP A 26 0.76 -6.53 2.00
N LYS A 27 -0.49 -6.57 2.48
CA LYS A 27 -0.84 -7.22 3.73
C LYS A 27 -0.26 -8.63 3.73
N LYS A 28 0.55 -8.98 4.73
CA LYS A 28 1.00 -10.36 4.91
C LYS A 28 -0.21 -11.26 5.11
N CYS A 29 -0.25 -12.37 4.39
CA CYS A 29 -1.31 -13.36 4.48
C CYS A 29 -0.77 -14.72 4.89
N SER A 30 -1.48 -15.33 5.85
CA SER A 30 -1.36 -16.75 6.17
C SER A 30 -2.37 -17.58 5.37
N SER A 31 -3.52 -16.97 5.05
CA SER A 31 -4.61 -17.57 4.26
C SER A 31 -5.26 -16.52 3.35
N ILE A 32 -5.94 -16.97 2.30
CA ILE A 32 -6.70 -16.12 1.36
C ILE A 32 -7.79 -15.31 2.07
N ASN A 33 -8.40 -15.85 3.14
CA ASN A 33 -9.49 -15.17 3.85
C ASN A 33 -9.05 -13.85 4.51
N ASP A 34 -7.80 -13.76 5.00
CA ASP A 34 -7.23 -12.50 5.52
C ASP A 34 -7.15 -11.43 4.43
N CYS A 35 -6.80 -11.83 3.21
CA CYS A 35 -6.75 -10.94 2.07
C CYS A 35 -8.15 -10.51 1.60
N PHE A 36 -9.17 -11.37 1.73
CA PHE A 36 -10.53 -11.01 1.35
C PHE A 36 -11.04 -9.81 2.13
N VAL A 37 -10.88 -9.81 3.46
CA VAL A 37 -11.29 -8.68 4.31
C VAL A 37 -10.49 -7.43 3.96
N HIS A 38 -9.18 -7.57 3.75
CA HIS A 38 -8.31 -6.45 3.39
C HIS A 38 -8.67 -5.83 2.03
N CYS A 39 -8.82 -6.66 1.00
CA CYS A 39 -9.14 -6.23 -0.36
C CYS A 39 -10.57 -5.66 -0.47
N LYS A 40 -11.55 -6.26 0.22
CA LYS A 40 -12.91 -5.73 0.29
C LYS A 40 -12.94 -4.32 0.91
N LYS A 41 -12.13 -4.07 1.94
CA LYS A 41 -12.04 -2.75 2.58
C LYS A 41 -11.35 -1.71 1.70
N LYS A 42 -10.33 -2.11 0.92
CA LYS A 42 -9.51 -1.18 0.11
C LYS A 42 -10.20 -0.74 -1.18
N THR A 43 -10.89 -1.67 -1.85
CA THR A 43 -11.42 -1.44 -3.21
C THR A 43 -12.91 -1.79 -3.35
N GLY A 44 -13.59 -2.16 -2.26
CA GLY A 44 -15.02 -2.50 -2.24
C GLY A 44 -15.31 -3.91 -2.76
N PHE A 45 -14.89 -4.21 -3.99
CA PHE A 45 -15.01 -5.53 -4.59
C PHE A 45 -13.72 -5.88 -5.35
N SER A 46 -13.02 -6.91 -4.89
CA SER A 46 -11.76 -7.34 -5.50
C SER A 46 -11.52 -8.80 -5.21
N PHE A 47 -10.91 -9.51 -6.16
CA PHE A 47 -10.48 -10.88 -5.99
C PHE A 47 -9.16 -10.90 -5.21
N PRO A 48 -9.15 -11.40 -3.96
CA PRO A 48 -7.93 -11.49 -3.17
C PRO A 48 -7.12 -12.71 -3.60
N ILE A 49 -5.82 -12.54 -3.78
CA ILE A 49 -4.88 -13.65 -3.97
C ILE A 49 -3.79 -13.53 -2.92
N CYS A 50 -3.52 -14.63 -2.21
CA CYS A 50 -2.35 -14.72 -1.33
C CYS A 50 -1.21 -15.35 -2.12
N ALA A 51 -0.26 -14.52 -2.58
CA ALA A 51 0.92 -14.96 -3.32
C ALA A 51 2.18 -14.54 -2.59
N ASN A 52 3.15 -15.45 -2.40
CA ASN A 52 4.39 -15.17 -1.65
C ASN A 52 4.14 -14.58 -0.25
N LYS A 53 3.13 -15.12 0.46
CA LYS A 53 2.67 -14.65 1.78
C LYS A 53 2.22 -13.18 1.81
N ARG A 54 1.82 -12.64 0.65
CA ARG A 54 1.35 -11.26 0.46
C ARG A 54 0.00 -11.22 -0.25
N CYS A 55 -0.86 -10.33 0.18
CA CYS A 55 -2.17 -10.10 -0.44
C CYS A 55 -2.04 -9.24 -1.68
N LYS A 56 -2.50 -9.77 -2.81
CA LYS A 56 -2.76 -9.01 -4.03
C LYS A 56 -4.25 -8.87 -4.23
N CYS A 57 -4.72 -7.63 -4.42
CA CYS A 57 -6.12 -7.34 -4.67
C CYS A 57 -6.30 -7.02 -6.16
N PHE A 58 -7.01 -7.88 -6.88
CA PHE A 58 -7.34 -7.63 -8.28
C PHE A 58 -8.72 -7.01 -8.35
N VAL A 59 -8.81 -5.77 -8.83
CA VAL A 59 -10.08 -5.09 -9.05
C VAL A 59 -10.78 -5.80 -10.20
N CYS A 60 -12.02 -6.23 -9.98
CA CYS A 60 -12.82 -6.75 -11.07
C CYS A 60 -13.42 -5.56 -11.81
N ASN A 61 -12.74 -5.11 -12.86
CA ASN A 61 -13.35 -4.16 -13.80
C ASN A 61 -14.37 -4.96 -14.61
N ALA A 62 -15.65 -4.60 -14.47
CA ALA A 62 -16.72 -5.05 -15.35
C ALA A 62 -16.60 -4.38 -16.72
#